data_AF-A0A940U2M4-F1
#
_entry.id   AF-A0A940U2M4-F1
#
_cell.length_a   1.000
_cell.length_b   1.000
_cell.length_c   1.000
_cell.angle_alpha   90.00
_cell.angle_beta   90.00
_cell.angle_gamma   90.00
#
_symmetry.space_group_name_H-M   'P 1'
#
loop_
_entity.id
_entity.type
_entity.pdbx_description
1 polymer ?
#
loop_
_entity_poly.entity_id
_entity_poly.type
_entity_poly.pdbx_seq_one_letter_code
_entity_poly.pdbx_strand_id
1 'polypeptide(L)'
;MLSPNEEEYIFKNARVPEHIPALMAGISQADLFLAGPFLCLAKDDWLIFVGYPLAGEFSEESFSLALEKAMTLIRPLHTWFIAPEIPASLVPKTKSRESDLYYRLDLRNPQFSNR
;
A
#
# COMPACT_ATOMS: atom_id res chain seq x y z
N MET A 1 11.71 6.53 7.78
CA MET A 1 10.76 7.30 8.62
C MET A 1 10.15 8.39 7.77
N LEU A 2 8.82 8.44 7.69
CA LEU A 2 8.10 9.45 6.94
C LEU A 2 8.32 10.84 7.55
N SER A 3 8.49 11.84 6.69
CA SER A 3 8.40 13.24 7.09
C SER A 3 6.95 13.67 7.28
N PRO A 4 6.68 14.76 8.05
CA PRO A 4 5.32 15.27 8.23
C PRO A 4 4.60 15.60 6.91
N ASN A 5 5.34 16.09 5.90
CA ASN A 5 4.79 16.40 4.58
C ASN A 5 4.37 15.14 3.81
N GLU A 6 5.16 14.06 3.93
CA GLU A 6 4.80 12.77 3.32
C GLU A 6 3.59 12.14 4.01
N GLU A 7 3.50 12.26 5.34
CA GLU A 7 2.35 11.78 6.10
C GLU A 7 1.06 12.55 5.71
N GLU A 8 1.13 13.88 5.61
CA GLU A 8 0.01 14.69 5.13
C GLU A 8 -0.39 14.33 3.68
N TYR A 9 0.60 14.11 2.81
CA TYR A 9 0.37 13.66 1.44
C TYR A 9 -0.37 12.32 1.42
N ILE A 10 0.05 11.36 2.24
CA ILE A 10 -0.59 10.05 2.33
C ILE A 10 -2.05 10.21 2.80
N PHE A 11 -2.32 10.96 3.87
CA PHE A 11 -3.68 11.13 4.38
C PHE A 11 -4.63 11.75 3.36
N LYS A 12 -4.17 12.75 2.59
CA LYS A 12 -4.98 13.39 1.55
C LYS A 12 -5.34 12.46 0.40
N ASN A 13 -4.53 11.42 0.18
CA ASN A 13 -4.61 10.55 -0.99
C ASN A 13 -4.92 9.09 -0.65
N ALA A 14 -5.18 8.77 0.61
CA ALA A 14 -5.41 7.41 1.09
C ALA A 14 -6.66 6.80 0.44
N ARG A 15 -6.49 5.63 -0.20
CA ARG A 15 -7.57 4.87 -0.86
C ARG A 15 -7.98 3.58 -0.17
N VAL A 16 -7.08 3.02 0.65
CA VAL A 16 -7.25 1.74 1.37
C VAL A 16 -6.75 1.92 2.81
N PRO A 17 -7.24 1.12 3.78
CA PRO A 17 -6.82 1.21 5.18
C PRO A 17 -5.30 1.13 5.37
N GLU A 18 -4.60 0.36 4.53
CA GLU A 18 -3.16 0.17 4.60
C GLU A 18 -2.35 1.42 4.23
N HIS A 19 -3.01 2.47 3.72
CA HIS A 19 -2.39 3.78 3.60
C HIS A 19 -2.29 4.53 4.92
N ILE A 20 -3.02 4.16 5.98
CA ILE A 20 -3.06 4.92 7.23
C ILE A 20 -1.76 4.67 8.01
N PRO A 21 -0.81 5.63 8.07
CA PRO A 21 0.53 5.35 8.58
C PRO A 21 0.53 4.97 10.06
N ALA A 22 -0.25 5.69 10.89
CA ALA A 22 -0.36 5.41 12.31
C ALA A 22 -0.96 4.02 12.61
N LEU A 23 -1.96 3.60 11.83
CA LEU A 23 -2.57 2.27 11.97
C LEU A 23 -1.55 1.18 11.62
N MET A 24 -0.91 1.33 10.46
CA MET A 24 0.02 0.34 9.95
C MET A 24 1.29 0.23 10.78
N ALA A 25 1.86 1.36 11.20
CA ALA A 25 3.00 1.39 12.12
C ALA A 25 2.62 0.77 13.48
N GLY A 26 1.42 1.03 14.00
CA GLY A 26 0.96 0.46 15.27
C GLY A 26 0.82 -1.07 15.25
N ILE A 27 0.27 -1.63 14.17
CA ILE A 27 0.05 -3.08 14.03
C ILE A 27 1.34 -3.81 13.69
N SER A 28 2.12 -3.28 12.74
CA SER A 28 3.30 -3.99 12.21
C SER A 28 4.60 -3.67 12.94
N GLN A 29 4.66 -2.51 13.61
CA GLN A 29 5.89 -1.90 14.13
C GLN A 29 6.98 -1.75 13.04
N ALA A 30 6.57 -1.57 11.79
CA ALA A 30 7.46 -1.39 10.65
C ALA A 30 7.83 0.08 10.44
N ASP A 31 8.94 0.29 9.75
CA ASP A 31 9.27 1.58 9.16
C ASP A 31 8.46 1.80 7.89
N LEU A 32 7.91 3.01 7.76
CA LEU A 32 7.16 3.43 6.58
C LEU A 32 8.00 4.37 5.70
N PHE A 33 7.85 4.22 4.39
CA PHE A 33 8.49 5.08 3.39
C PHE A 33 7.72 5.04 2.06
N LEU A 34 7.95 6.03 1.20
CA LEU A 34 7.36 6.09 -0.14
C LEU A 34 8.32 5.54 -1.20
N ALA A 35 7.77 4.78 -2.14
CA ALA A 35 8.45 4.34 -3.36
C ALA A 35 7.66 4.84 -4.57
N GLY A 36 8.02 6.03 -5.08
CA GLY A 36 7.20 6.70 -6.09
C GLY A 36 5.82 7.06 -5.51
N PRO A 37 4.70 6.74 -6.19
CA PRO A 37 3.36 7.03 -5.69
C PRO A 37 2.82 6.00 -4.69
N PHE A 38 3.64 5.03 -4.23
CA PHE A 38 3.20 3.91 -3.40
C PHE A 38 3.78 3.97 -1.99
N LEU A 39 3.03 3.47 -1.02
CA LEU A 39 3.48 3.31 0.36
C LEU A 39 4.12 1.93 0.57
N CYS A 40 5.23 1.89 1.30
CA CYS A 40 5.92 0.67 1.68
C CYS A 40 6.06 0.60 3.20
N LEU A 41 5.98 -0.63 3.72
CA LEU A 41 6.27 -0.97 5.10
C LEU A 41 7.40 -1.98 5.10
N ALA A 42 8.46 -1.72 5.86
CA ALA A 42 9.56 -2.67 5.99
C ALA A 42 9.94 -2.84 7.45
N LYS A 43 10.24 -4.08 7.82
CA LYS A 43 10.81 -4.42 9.12
C LYS A 43 11.65 -5.68 8.96
N ASP A 44 12.80 -5.71 9.63
CA ASP A 44 13.72 -6.85 9.62
C ASP A 44 14.05 -7.30 8.18
N ASP A 45 13.55 -8.46 7.76
CA ASP A 45 13.78 -9.08 6.46
C ASP A 45 12.53 -9.11 5.57
N TRP A 46 11.51 -8.32 5.86
CA TRP A 46 10.29 -8.33 5.07
C TRP A 46 9.83 -6.94 4.60
N LEU A 47 9.07 -6.97 3.50
CA LEU A 47 8.48 -5.80 2.85
C LEU A 47 7.00 -6.07 2.58
N ILE A 48 6.14 -5.12 2.94
CA ILE A 48 4.77 -5.02 2.45
C ILE A 48 4.69 -3.80 1.53
N PHE A 49 4.31 -4.03 0.28
CA PHE A 49 4.14 -3.00 -0.74
C PHE A 49 2.65 -2.70 -0.97
N VAL A 50 2.24 -1.47 -0.70
CA VAL A 50 0.85 -1.03 -0.93
C VAL A 50 0.73 -0.53 -2.36
N GLY A 51 0.29 -1.43 -3.25
CA GLY A 51 0.16 -1.23 -4.69
C GLY A 51 -1.04 -0.42 -5.16
N TYR A 52 -1.76 0.22 -4.25
CA TYR A 52 -2.76 1.22 -4.59
C TYR A 52 -2.05 2.57 -4.69
N PRO A 53 -1.95 3.21 -5.86
CA PRO A 53 -1.21 4.45 -5.98
C PRO A 53 -1.93 5.57 -5.21
N LEU A 54 -1.18 6.37 -4.45
CA LEU A 54 -1.69 7.57 -3.79
C LEU A 54 -2.12 8.60 -4.85
N ALA A 55 -1.33 8.77 -5.92
CA ALA A 55 -1.64 9.66 -7.03
C ALA A 55 -1.73 8.92 -8.37
N GLY A 56 -2.70 9.31 -9.20
CA GLY A 56 -2.93 8.72 -10.51
C GLY A 56 -3.70 7.40 -10.47
N GLU A 57 -3.73 6.72 -11.62
CA GLU A 57 -4.33 5.39 -11.76
C GLU A 57 -3.27 4.30 -11.66
N PHE A 58 -3.70 3.08 -11.34
CA PHE A 58 -2.80 1.93 -11.33
C PHE A 58 -2.22 1.68 -12.72
N SER A 59 -0.92 1.40 -12.79
CA SER A 59 -0.27 0.85 -13.98
C SER A 59 0.76 -0.19 -13.58
N GLU A 60 0.78 -1.32 -14.31
CA GLU A 60 1.74 -2.40 -14.05
C GLU A 60 3.20 -1.93 -14.13
N GLU A 61 3.49 -1.00 -15.05
CA GLU A 61 4.83 -0.43 -15.21
C GLU A 61 5.27 0.37 -13.98
N SER A 62 4.43 1.31 -13.52
CA SER A 62 4.75 2.13 -12.34
C SER A 62 4.87 1.28 -11.09
N PHE A 63 3.94 0.33 -10.92
CA PHE A 63 3.97 -0.65 -9.83
C PHE A 63 5.28 -1.43 -9.84
N SER A 64 5.64 -2.04 -10.97
CA SER A 64 6.81 -2.92 -11.06
C SER A 64 8.09 -2.15 -10.79
N LEU A 65 8.24 -0.95 -11.36
CA LEU A 65 9.40 -0.10 -11.14
C LEU A 65 9.54 0.32 -9.67
N ALA A 66 8.44 0.67 -9.02
CA ALA A 66 8.45 1.07 -7.61
C ALA A 66 8.74 -0.12 -6.69
N LEU A 67 8.15 -1.28 -6.96
CA LEU A 67 8.40 -2.51 -6.22
C LEU A 67 9.87 -2.93 -6.31
N GLU A 68 10.46 -2.94 -7.52
CA GLU A 68 11.88 -3.26 -7.70
C GLU A 68 12.80 -2.29 -6.94
N LYS A 69 12.48 -0.99 -6.94
CA LYS A 69 13.23 0.01 -6.16
C LYS A 69 13.13 -0.27 -4.66
N ALA A 70 11.94 -0.57 -4.15
CA ALA A 70 11.73 -0.90 -2.75
C ALA A 70 12.46 -2.19 -2.34
N MET A 71 12.37 -3.24 -3.16
CA MET A 71 13.09 -4.50 -2.93
C MET A 71 14.61 -4.32 -3.00
N THR A 72 15.12 -3.46 -3.89
CA THR A 72 16.55 -3.15 -3.98
C THR A 72 17.05 -2.43 -2.73
N LEU A 73 16.26 -1.50 -2.19
CA LEU A 73 16.60 -0.74 -0.98
C LEU A 73 16.59 -1.62 0.27
N ILE A 74 15.52 -2.39 0.46
CA ILE A 74 15.28 -3.16 1.68
C ILE A 74 16.00 -4.52 1.65
N ARG A 75 16.17 -5.12 0.47
CA ARG A 75 16.67 -6.50 0.26
C ARG A 75 15.94 -7.53 1.14
N PRO A 76 14.60 -7.59 1.08
CA PRO A 76 13.82 -8.48 1.94
C PRO A 76 13.96 -9.95 1.51
N LEU A 77 13.85 -10.86 2.49
CA LEU A 77 13.61 -12.29 2.28
C LEU A 77 12.16 -12.56 1.86
N HIS A 78 11.22 -11.78 2.40
CA HIS A 78 9.79 -11.92 2.14
C HIS A 78 9.18 -10.62 1.61
N THR A 79 8.43 -10.70 0.53
CA THR A 79 7.71 -9.56 -0.04
C THR A 79 6.25 -9.93 -0.24
N TRP A 80 5.39 -9.13 0.38
CA TRP A 80 3.95 -9.14 0.14
C TRP A 80 3.56 -7.84 -0.55
N PHE A 81 2.51 -7.91 -1.35
CA PHE A 81 1.88 -6.71 -1.89
C PHE A 81 0.37 -6.87 -1.90
N ILE A 82 -0.30 -5.74 -1.78
CA ILE A 82 -1.73 -5.62 -2.07
C ILE A 82 -1.87 -4.71 -3.27
N ALA A 83 -2.73 -5.04 -4.22
CA ALA A 83 -2.91 -4.26 -5.43
C ALA A 83 -4.32 -4.47 -6.00
N PRO A 84 -4.83 -3.54 -6.83
CA PRO A 84 -6.07 -3.75 -7.58
C PRO A 84 -6.03 -5.02 -8.45
N GLU A 85 -4.86 -5.30 -9.02
CA GLU A 85 -4.59 -6.49 -9.82
C GLU A 85 -3.13 -6.94 -9.64
N ILE A 86 -2.87 -8.23 -9.84
CA ILE A 86 -1.51 -8.78 -9.78
C ILE A 86 -0.86 -8.59 -11.15
N PRO A 87 0.27 -7.85 -11.28
CA PRO A 87 0.95 -7.69 -12.55
C PRO A 87 1.31 -9.03 -13.20
N ALA A 88 1.14 -9.13 -14.51
CA ALA A 88 1.32 -10.39 -15.24
C ALA A 88 2.74 -10.98 -15.06
N SER A 89 3.74 -10.10 -14.95
CA SER A 89 5.14 -10.45 -14.73
C SER A 89 5.41 -11.12 -13.37
N LEU A 90 4.53 -10.91 -12.39
CA LEU A 90 4.67 -11.42 -11.02
C LEU A 90 3.86 -12.69 -10.79
N VAL A 91 2.81 -12.96 -11.58
CA VAL A 91 1.98 -14.17 -11.47
C VAL A 91 2.83 -15.46 -11.34
N PRO A 92 3.89 -15.70 -12.15
CA PRO A 92 4.69 -16.91 -12.03
C PRO A 92 5.58 -16.96 -10.78
N LYS A 93 5.85 -15.82 -10.15
CA LYS A 93 6.73 -15.67 -8.98
C LYS A 93 5.95 -15.68 -7.66
N THR A 94 4.64 -15.46 -7.71
CA THR A 94 3.75 -15.40 -6.55
C THR A 94 3.54 -16.78 -5.95
N LYS A 95 3.93 -16.97 -4.68
CA LYS A 95 3.80 -18.24 -3.96
C LYS A 95 2.40 -18.51 -3.43
N SER A 96 1.68 -17.46 -3.06
CA SER A 96 0.32 -17.50 -2.53
C SER A 96 -0.43 -16.22 -2.91
N ARG A 97 -1.76 -16.31 -3.01
CA ARG A 97 -2.62 -15.17 -3.28
C ARG A 97 -3.89 -15.28 -2.45
N GLU A 98 -4.36 -14.14 -1.99
CA GLU A 98 -5.65 -13.97 -1.35
C GLU A 98 -6.40 -12.83 -2.05
N SER A 99 -7.68 -12.67 -1.74
CA SER A 99 -8.51 -11.63 -2.35
C SER A 99 -9.35 -10.98 -1.26
N ASP A 100 -9.26 -9.66 -1.21
CA ASP A 100 -10.01 -8.82 -0.27
C ASP A 100 -11.04 -7.98 -1.01
N LEU A 101 -12.08 -7.55 -0.29
CA LEU A 101 -13.08 -6.61 -0.78
C LEU A 101 -13.04 -5.34 0.06
N TYR A 102 -12.79 -4.21 -0.60
CA TYR A 102 -12.84 -2.89 0.01
C TYR A 102 -14.17 -2.22 -0.29
N TYR A 103 -14.89 -1.83 0.76
CA TYR A 103 -16.14 -1.08 0.63
C TYR A 103 -15.88 0.41 0.85
N ARG A 104 -16.40 1.24 -0.07
CA ARG A 104 -16.35 2.70 0.08
C ARG A 104 -17.69 3.21 0.60
N LEU A 105 -17.67 3.82 1.79
CA LEU A 105 -18.82 4.54 2.32
C LEU A 105 -18.86 5.94 1.71
N ASP A 106 -19.95 6.27 1.01
CA ASP A 106 -20.18 7.60 0.49
C ASP A 106 -20.79 8.51 1.56
N LEU A 107 -20.02 9.51 1.99
CA LEU A 107 -20.43 10.45 3.03
C LEU A 107 -21.17 11.68 2.50
N ARG A 108 -21.47 11.76 1.19
CA ARG A 108 -22.13 12.94 0.61
C ARG A 108 -23.60 13.07 1.03
N ASN A 109 -24.27 11.97 1.35
CA ASN A 109 -25.65 11.98 1.84
C ASN A 109 -25.92 10.81 2.79
N PRO A 110 -25.35 10.83 4.01
CA PRO A 110 -25.49 9.72 4.94
C PRO A 110 -26.92 9.66 5.47
N GLN A 111 -27.60 8.53 5.26
CA GLN A 111 -28.89 8.27 5.89
C GLN A 111 -28.65 7.51 7.20
N PHE A 112 -28.98 8.14 8.31
CA PHE A 112 -28.94 7.51 9.62
C PHE A 112 -30.35 7.07 9.99
N SER A 113 -30.52 5.81 10.35
CA SER A 113 -31.76 5.32 10.96
C SER A 113 -31.65 5.54 12.46
N ASN A 114 -32.50 6.40 13.03
CA ASN A 114 -32.65 6.51 14.48
C ASN A 114 -33.41 5.26 14.94
N ARG A 115 -32.68 4.31 15.54
CA ARG A 115 -33.28 3.27 16.39
C ARG A 115 -33.51 3.80 17.79
#